data_AF-A0AAU2PSG2-F1
#
_entry.id   AF-A0AAU2PSG2-F1
#
_cell.length_a   1.000
_cell.length_b   1.000
_cell.length_c   1.000
_cell.angle_alpha   90.00
_cell.angle_beta   90.00
_cell.angle_gamma   90.00
#
_symmetry.space_group_name_H-M   'P 1'
#
loop_
_entity.id
_entity.type
_entity.pdbx_description
1 polymer ?
#
loop_
_entity_poly.entity_id
_entity_poly.type
_entity_poly.pdbx_seq_one_letter_code
_entity_poly.pdbx_strand_id
1 'polypeptide(L)'
;MPLSSRRTRTARTLRLAGALAALVVLVSAGIVVAVREGSAAGLMPERSWGPWTDGGIEGWSTHVRVSTWGDAAQADIHFGKAEDISLRAYGKTARVTSMMQPTVFTLTPDGRLTAHRMSAP
;
A
#
# COMPACT_ATOMS: atom_id res chain seq x y z
N MET A 1 -42.56 38.77 24.61
CA MET A 1 -41.45 38.77 23.63
C MET A 1 -40.63 37.49 23.78
N PRO A 2 -40.58 36.56 22.80
CA PRO A 2 -39.63 35.45 22.85
C PRO A 2 -38.58 35.59 21.73
N LEU A 3 -37.41 36.12 22.07
CA LEU A 3 -36.20 36.15 21.20
C LEU A 3 -35.10 35.29 21.83
N SER A 4 -35.38 34.00 22.11
CA SER A 4 -34.35 33.13 22.72
C SER A 4 -34.20 31.74 22.09
N SER A 5 -35.11 31.31 21.20
CA SER A 5 -35.02 29.97 20.60
C SER A 5 -34.14 29.88 19.34
N ARG A 6 -33.89 30.99 18.62
CA ARG A 6 -33.08 30.98 17.39
C ARG A 6 -31.58 30.91 17.66
N ARG A 7 -31.10 31.51 18.75
CA ARG A 7 -29.65 31.62 19.07
C ARG A 7 -29.01 30.31 19.49
N THR A 8 -29.79 29.43 20.12
CA THR A 8 -29.34 28.12 20.60
C THR A 8 -29.29 27.06 19.49
N ARG A 9 -30.18 27.13 18.51
CA ARG A 9 -30.14 26.26 17.31
C ARG A 9 -28.94 26.55 16.41
N THR A 10 -28.60 27.82 16.19
CA THR A 10 -27.45 28.20 15.36
C THR A 10 -26.13 27.83 16.03
N ALA A 11 -25.96 28.05 17.33
CA ALA A 11 -24.73 27.66 18.03
C ALA A 11 -24.51 26.14 18.04
N ARG A 12 -25.58 25.34 18.18
CA ARG A 12 -25.49 23.86 18.19
C ARG A 12 -25.18 23.29 16.81
N THR A 13 -25.76 23.87 15.75
CA THR A 13 -25.47 23.50 14.35
C THR A 13 -24.06 23.91 13.93
N LEU A 14 -23.58 25.10 14.32
CA LEU A 14 -22.19 25.52 14.11
C LEU A 14 -21.18 24.60 14.81
N ARG A 15 -21.47 24.15 16.04
CA ARG A 15 -20.63 23.19 16.76
C ARG A 15 -20.62 21.81 16.12
N LEU A 16 -21.78 21.32 15.69
CA LEU A 16 -21.90 20.05 14.97
C LEU A 16 -21.17 20.10 13.62
N ALA A 17 -21.34 21.18 12.85
CA ALA A 17 -20.64 21.39 11.60
C ALA A 17 -19.12 21.49 11.80
N GLY A 18 -18.67 22.21 12.84
CA GLY A 18 -17.25 22.28 13.20
C GLY A 18 -16.67 20.93 13.63
N ALA A 19 -17.41 20.15 14.43
CA ALA A 19 -17.00 18.80 14.82
C ALA A 19 -16.94 17.85 13.61
N LEU A 20 -17.91 17.93 12.70
CA LEU A 20 -17.92 17.14 11.47
C LEU A 20 -16.74 17.50 10.57
N ALA A 21 -16.45 18.79 10.39
CA ALA A 21 -15.31 19.26 9.63
C ALA A 21 -13.98 18.77 10.24
N ALA A 22 -13.83 18.85 11.56
CA ALA A 22 -12.65 18.34 12.26
C ALA A 22 -12.50 16.83 12.09
N LEU A 23 -13.60 16.06 12.18
CA LEU A 23 -13.59 14.62 11.95
C LEU A 23 -13.15 14.29 10.53
N VAL A 24 -13.69 14.98 9.52
CA VAL A 24 -13.30 14.79 8.12
C VAL A 24 -11.81 15.06 7.93
N VAL A 25 -11.27 16.13 8.51
CA VAL A 25 -9.83 16.43 8.44
C VAL A 25 -9.00 15.33 9.09
N LEU A 26 -9.38 14.86 10.28
CA LEU A 26 -8.65 13.79 10.98
C LEU A 26 -8.66 12.47 10.21
N VAL A 27 -9.82 12.07 9.68
CA VAL A 27 -9.94 10.86 8.85
C VAL A 27 -9.11 10.99 7.58
N SER A 28 -9.17 12.15 6.90
CA SER A 28 -8.38 12.40 5.70
C SER A 28 -6.89 12.31 5.98
N ALA A 29 -6.43 12.93 7.07
CA ALA A 29 -5.03 12.86 7.50
C ALA A 29 -4.61 11.43 7.81
N GLY A 30 -5.46 10.66 8.51
CA GLY A 30 -5.23 9.25 8.79
C GLY A 30 -5.10 8.41 7.52
N ILE A 31 -5.97 8.65 6.53
CA ILE A 31 -5.89 7.97 5.21
C ILE A 31 -4.58 8.30 4.50
N VAL A 32 -4.18 9.58 4.49
CA VAL A 32 -2.91 9.99 3.85
C VAL A 32 -1.72 9.30 4.50
N VAL A 33 -1.70 9.22 5.84
CA VAL A 33 -0.64 8.48 6.56
C VAL A 33 -0.67 7.00 6.21
N ALA A 34 -1.83 6.37 6.25
CA ALA A 34 -1.97 4.95 5.91
C ALA A 34 -1.55 4.63 4.47
N VAL A 35 -1.78 5.54 3.52
CA VAL A 35 -1.27 5.42 2.13
C VAL A 35 0.24 5.58 2.10
N ARG A 36 0.79 6.61 2.75
CA ARG A 36 2.24 6.87 2.77
C ARG A 36 3.02 5.72 3.39
N GLU A 37 2.49 5.13 4.46
CA GLU A 37 3.09 3.97 5.11
C GLU A 37 2.83 2.66 4.36
N GLY A 38 2.04 2.66 3.28
CA GLY A 38 1.71 1.46 2.52
C GLY A 38 0.64 0.55 3.13
N SER A 39 0.17 0.83 4.36
CA SER A 39 -0.87 0.05 5.07
C SER A 39 -2.20 -0.05 4.31
N ALA A 40 -2.47 0.89 3.40
CA ALA A 40 -3.67 0.89 2.53
C ALA A 40 -3.38 0.46 1.07
N ALA A 41 -2.22 -0.12 0.77
CA ALA A 41 -1.77 -0.37 -0.60
C ALA A 41 -2.67 -1.29 -1.43
N GLY A 42 -3.35 -2.25 -0.80
CA GLY A 42 -4.33 -3.10 -1.49
C GLY A 42 -5.57 -2.35 -2.02
N LEU A 43 -5.79 -1.11 -1.58
CA LEU A 43 -6.91 -0.25 -1.97
C LEU A 43 -6.47 0.90 -2.88
N MET A 44 -5.19 0.99 -3.21
CA MET A 44 -4.65 2.11 -3.97
C MET A 44 -5.03 2.00 -5.45
N PRO A 45 -5.36 3.13 -6.10
CA PRO A 45 -5.73 3.12 -7.51
C PRO A 45 -4.51 2.84 -8.39
N GLU A 46 -4.71 2.25 -9.57
CA GLU A 46 -3.62 1.84 -10.47
C GLU A 46 -2.61 2.97 -10.77
N ARG A 47 -3.10 4.22 -10.90
CA ARG A 47 -2.27 5.41 -11.14
C ARG A 47 -1.26 5.75 -10.04
N SER A 48 -1.40 5.18 -8.84
CA SER A 48 -0.44 5.41 -7.76
C SER A 48 0.85 4.59 -7.97
N TRP A 49 0.80 3.54 -8.79
CA TRP A 49 1.95 2.71 -9.06
C TRP A 49 2.84 3.34 -10.13
N GLY A 50 4.15 3.24 -9.91
CA GLY A 50 5.14 3.59 -10.92
C GLY A 50 5.15 2.61 -12.10
N PRO A 51 5.95 2.90 -13.12
CA PRO A 51 6.12 1.98 -14.25
C PRO A 51 6.69 0.64 -13.77
N TRP A 52 6.32 -0.42 -14.48
CA TRP A 52 6.99 -1.70 -14.35
C TRP A 52 8.45 -1.58 -14.77
N THR A 53 9.33 -2.17 -13.97
CA THR A 53 10.75 -2.32 -14.28
C THR A 53 11.04 -3.80 -14.43
N ASP A 54 11.52 -4.18 -15.60
CA ASP A 54 11.87 -5.55 -15.93
C ASP A 54 13.28 -5.87 -15.43
N GLY A 55 13.48 -7.13 -15.07
CA GLY A 55 14.77 -7.63 -14.63
C GLY A 55 14.81 -9.14 -14.62
N GLY A 56 15.92 -9.68 -14.09
CA GLY A 56 16.03 -11.09 -13.85
C GLY A 56 16.82 -11.40 -12.58
N ILE A 57 16.39 -12.44 -11.87
CA ILE A 57 17.06 -12.92 -10.66
C ILE A 57 17.11 -14.44 -10.67
N GLU A 58 18.29 -15.03 -10.52
CA GLU A 58 18.47 -16.49 -10.44
C GLU A 58 17.82 -17.27 -11.62
N GLY A 59 17.80 -16.68 -12.83
CA GLY A 59 17.19 -17.28 -14.04
C GLY A 59 15.68 -17.06 -14.20
N TRP A 60 15.06 -16.30 -13.30
CA TRP A 60 13.65 -15.90 -13.37
C TRP A 60 13.50 -14.55 -14.04
N SER A 61 12.43 -14.38 -14.82
CA SER A 61 12.03 -13.06 -15.33
C SER A 61 11.18 -12.37 -14.27
N THR A 62 11.50 -11.12 -13.95
CA THR A 62 10.82 -10.36 -12.89
C THR A 62 10.33 -9.03 -13.40
N HIS A 63 9.11 -8.66 -13.02
CA HIS A 63 8.55 -7.34 -13.26
C HIS A 63 8.25 -6.75 -11.89
N VAL A 64 8.89 -5.64 -11.54
CA VAL A 64 8.72 -4.99 -10.24
C VAL A 64 8.25 -3.56 -10.43
N ARG A 65 7.32 -3.11 -9.59
CA ARG A 65 6.93 -1.70 -9.51
C ARG A 65 6.78 -1.27 -8.06
N VAL A 66 6.99 0.02 -7.84
CA VAL A 66 6.88 0.67 -6.54
C VAL A 66 5.81 1.74 -6.61
N SER A 67 5.09 1.91 -5.51
CA SER A 67 4.11 2.99 -5.38
C SER A 67 4.80 4.35 -5.31
N THR A 68 4.25 5.34 -5.99
CA THR A 68 4.69 6.74 -5.94
C THR A 68 4.04 7.51 -4.80
N TRP A 69 3.00 6.96 -4.18
CA TRP A 69 2.24 7.63 -3.13
C TRP A 69 2.61 7.14 -1.71
N GLY A 70 3.35 6.04 -1.59
CA GLY A 70 3.77 5.49 -0.30
C GLY A 70 4.64 4.24 -0.40
N ASP A 71 4.99 3.70 0.75
CA ASP A 71 5.93 2.59 0.91
C ASP A 71 5.26 1.24 0.57
N ALA A 72 5.16 0.94 -0.72
CA ALA A 72 4.57 -0.31 -1.20
C ALA A 72 5.20 -0.75 -2.52
N ALA A 73 5.36 -2.06 -2.69
CA ALA A 73 5.87 -2.68 -3.91
C ALA A 73 5.04 -3.89 -4.34
N GLN A 74 5.03 -4.13 -5.64
CA GLN A 74 4.45 -5.31 -6.26
C GLN A 74 5.48 -5.93 -7.20
N ALA A 75 5.57 -7.25 -7.20
CA ALA A 75 6.38 -8.01 -8.14
C ALA A 75 5.58 -9.16 -8.74
N ASP A 76 5.74 -9.38 -10.04
CA ASP A 76 5.26 -10.56 -10.76
C ASP A 76 6.48 -11.30 -11.33
N ILE A 77 6.58 -12.61 -11.05
CA ILE A 77 7.81 -13.40 -11.23
C ILE A 77 7.48 -14.65 -12.03
N HIS A 78 8.23 -14.88 -13.11
CA HIS A 78 7.94 -15.94 -14.06
C HIS A 78 9.12 -16.90 -14.28
N PHE A 79 8.82 -18.21 -14.36
CA PHE A 79 9.76 -19.23 -14.83
C PHE A 79 9.22 -19.99 -16.03
N GLY A 80 10.04 -20.04 -17.08
CA GLY A 80 9.65 -20.65 -18.34
C GLY A 80 8.40 -20.00 -18.92
N LYS A 81 7.48 -20.82 -19.46
CA LYS A 81 6.29 -20.36 -20.18
C LYS A 81 4.98 -20.39 -19.35
N ALA A 82 4.99 -20.86 -18.11
CA ALA A 82 3.73 -21.22 -17.43
C ALA A 82 3.65 -20.94 -15.94
N GLU A 83 4.73 -20.60 -15.26
CA GLU A 83 4.71 -20.41 -13.81
C GLU A 83 4.79 -18.92 -13.48
N ASP A 84 3.78 -18.39 -12.79
CA ASP A 84 3.71 -17.01 -12.31
C ASP A 84 3.47 -16.97 -10.79
N ILE A 85 4.22 -16.12 -10.10
CA ILE A 85 4.04 -15.78 -8.69
C ILE A 85 3.95 -14.27 -8.58
N SER A 86 2.85 -13.80 -7.97
CA SER A 86 2.71 -12.40 -7.59
C SER A 86 3.00 -12.20 -6.10
N LEU A 87 3.91 -11.27 -5.80
CA LEU A 87 4.29 -10.85 -4.47
C LEU A 87 3.90 -9.38 -4.25
N ARG A 88 3.38 -9.08 -3.06
CA ARG A 88 2.99 -7.71 -2.69
C ARG A 88 3.51 -7.37 -1.30
N ALA A 89 4.32 -6.33 -1.19
CA ALA A 89 4.92 -5.87 0.06
C ALA A 89 4.40 -4.46 0.41
N TYR A 90 3.88 -4.30 1.63
CA TYR A 90 3.19 -3.08 2.07
C TYR A 90 3.69 -2.64 3.43
N GLY A 91 4.19 -1.42 3.59
CA GLY A 91 4.77 -1.01 4.87
C GLY A 91 6.14 -0.38 4.71
N LYS A 92 6.73 0.11 5.79
CA LYS A 92 8.18 0.38 5.83
C LYS A 92 9.03 -0.85 6.14
N THR A 93 8.43 -1.88 6.75
CA THR A 93 9.16 -3.05 7.28
C THR A 93 8.65 -4.39 6.77
N ALA A 94 7.50 -4.41 6.09
CA ALA A 94 6.92 -5.67 5.63
C ALA A 94 7.76 -6.26 4.51
N ARG A 95 8.32 -7.43 4.75
CA ARG A 95 8.94 -8.26 3.71
C ARG A 95 8.01 -9.42 3.46
N VAL A 96 7.71 -9.67 2.19
CA VAL A 96 6.88 -10.81 1.82
C VAL A 96 7.76 -11.82 1.12
N THR A 97 7.62 -13.07 1.55
CA THR A 97 8.30 -14.20 0.96
C THR A 97 7.32 -15.15 0.30
N SER A 98 7.73 -15.71 -0.83
CA SER A 98 7.06 -16.86 -1.44
C SER A 98 8.10 -17.91 -1.77
N MET A 99 7.73 -19.17 -1.56
CA MET A 99 8.59 -20.32 -1.79
C MET A 99 8.11 -21.06 -3.02
N MET A 100 9.02 -21.26 -3.96
CA MET A 100 8.79 -22.08 -5.15
C MET A 100 9.98 -23.00 -5.32
N GLN A 101 9.77 -24.32 -5.27
CA GLN A 101 10.82 -25.32 -5.10
C GLN A 101 12.08 -25.08 -5.98
N PRO A 102 13.31 -24.98 -5.41
CA PRO A 102 13.71 -24.71 -4.03
C PRO A 102 14.25 -23.26 -3.88
N THR A 103 13.57 -22.27 -4.44
CA THR A 103 13.94 -20.85 -4.39
C THR A 103 12.95 -20.07 -3.50
N VAL A 104 13.48 -19.25 -2.59
CA VAL A 104 12.70 -18.30 -1.79
C VAL A 104 12.91 -16.91 -2.34
N PHE A 105 11.81 -16.27 -2.72
CA PHE A 105 11.80 -14.87 -3.12
C PHE A 105 11.47 -14.00 -1.92
N THR A 106 12.14 -12.86 -1.78
CA THR A 106 11.85 -11.84 -0.78
C THR A 106 11.68 -10.50 -1.46
N LEU A 107 10.52 -9.87 -1.28
CA LEU A 107 10.22 -8.53 -1.77
C LEU A 107 10.11 -7.54 -0.61
N THR A 108 10.83 -6.43 -0.72
CA THR A 108 10.71 -5.29 0.21
C THR A 108 9.83 -4.17 -0.37
N PRO A 109 9.28 -3.28 0.46
CA PRO A 109 8.35 -2.23 0.02
C PRO A 109 8.98 -1.14 -0.85
N ASP A 110 10.31 -0.98 -0.81
CA ASP A 110 11.10 -0.12 -1.69
C ASP A 110 11.41 -0.77 -3.06
N GLY A 111 10.88 -1.98 -3.31
CA GLY A 111 11.02 -2.67 -4.60
C GLY A 111 12.27 -3.53 -4.73
N ARG A 112 13.00 -3.79 -3.65
CA ARG A 112 14.12 -4.72 -3.69
C ARG A 112 13.61 -6.15 -3.68
N LEU A 113 13.74 -6.81 -4.83
CA LEU A 113 13.49 -8.24 -4.98
C LEU A 113 14.81 -9.01 -4.86
N THR A 114 14.81 -10.03 -4.01
CA THR A 114 15.95 -10.95 -3.84
C THR A 114 15.48 -12.39 -3.91
N ALA A 115 16.35 -13.30 -4.36
CA ALA A 115 16.07 -14.72 -4.43
C ALA A 115 17.23 -15.49 -3.81
N HIS A 116 16.92 -16.54 -3.06
CA HIS A 116 17.91 -17.43 -2.48
C HIS A 116 17.46 -18.87 -2.69
N ARG A 117 18.35 -19.69 -3.25
CA ARG A 117 18.12 -21.12 -3.37
C ARG A 117 18.29 -21.75 -1.98
N MET A 118 17.28 -22.48 -1.55
CA MET A 118 17.41 -23.43 -0.45
C MET A 118 18.24 -24.61 -0.92
N SER A 119 19.35 -24.86 -0.24
CA SER A 119 20.06 -26.12 -0.38
C SER A 119 19.12 -27.26 0.01
N ALA A 120 19.15 -28.35 -0.76
CA ALA A 120 18.53 -29.59 -0.32
C ALA A 120 19.17 -30.01 1.03
N PRO A 121 18.40 -30.62 1.95
CA PRO A 121 18.94 -31.20 3.16
C PRO A 121 20.00 -32.26 2.87
#